data_AF-A0A072NZ30-F1
#
_entry.id   AF-A0A072NZ30-F1
#
_cell.length_a   1.000
_cell.length_b   1.000
_cell.length_c   1.000
_cell.angle_alpha   90.00
_cell.angle_beta   90.00
_cell.angle_gamma   90.00
#
_symmetry.space_group_name_H-M   'P 1'
#
loop_
_entity.id
_entity.type
_entity.pdbx_description
1 polymer ?
#
loop_
_entity_poly.entity_id
_entity_poly.type
_entity_poly.pdbx_seq_one_letter_code
_entity_poly.pdbx_strand_id
1 'polypeptide(L)'
;MRRVAVLAFRTARRSVFRKLLNKSSFSAPSHGVAFAQSSALVRRYSSSRQPLQASMRLPKLPIAFVGSLGAIGAWYAYNGNGTKHLLNQPNSPTSASPTRTLTTDSAQSIAQPAAAASATPSHELNRKALVVDNDQFFTGSIVGEGPLEKDTDDFGRKVLEMMTPEQATERLRKNEQSFLVGRGRGVVRYDVVQLPSNDPIEDDHAEKIVEVPNSIAATDNQTSSDWMFWGVFDGHSGWTTSAKLRQVLISFAARELNTTYKAALSNVKSPFPPPAAIDAALKSAFVKLDNEICLDSVNKLNKNPSKRLAAEILAPALSGSCALLSFYDSQSKTLRVACTGDSRAVLGRRNQQTGKWFATPLSEDQTGSNPNEEARMRAEHPGEEYVIRAGRVLGNLEPTRAFGDAFYKWTRETQDRVKRNWFGRTPHNLLKTPPYVTAEPVVTSTKIEPTKGDFVVMATDGLWEMLTNEEVVGLVGQWIEQQNKASKSDNSSTAWLSSWFKSSAPSTLPVEKGGNMDKTGRIDSDRSEKGGEKPIRQQQWAVTEKDSRFVVEDKNAATHLIRNALGGRDRDMVCALLTLPSPYSRRYRDDLTVEVIFFGEGESTGAVVVNLDASAPTQVEVKAKL
;
A
#
# COMPACT_ATOMS: atom_id res chain seq x y z
N MET A 1 -55.11 34.49 40.03
CA MET A 1 -55.42 33.57 41.16
C MET A 1 -54.07 33.04 41.65
N ARG A 2 -53.67 33.18 42.93
CA ARG A 2 -53.88 32.24 44.07
C ARG A 2 -53.48 30.79 43.69
N ARG A 3 -52.52 30.06 44.31
CA ARG A 3 -51.63 30.15 45.51
C ARG A 3 -50.24 29.54 45.13
N VAL A 4 -49.04 29.76 45.71
CA VAL A 4 -48.49 29.99 47.08
C VAL A 4 -48.04 28.71 47.84
N ALA A 5 -46.90 28.79 48.55
CA ALA A 5 -46.12 27.76 49.29
C ALA A 5 -45.23 26.83 48.43
N VAL A 6 -43.93 26.59 48.65
CA VAL A 6 -42.91 26.90 49.72
C VAL A 6 -43.04 26.15 51.05
N LEU A 7 -42.06 25.27 51.33
CA LEU A 7 -41.44 25.06 52.66
C LEU A 7 -40.09 24.31 52.52
N ALA A 8 -39.24 24.31 53.56
CA ALA A 8 -37.87 23.79 53.50
C ALA A 8 -37.28 23.38 54.87
N PHE A 9 -36.11 22.72 54.81
CA PHE A 9 -35.04 22.63 55.82
C PHE A 9 -35.09 21.62 57.01
N ARG A 10 -33.85 21.24 57.42
CA ARG A 10 -33.34 20.74 58.74
C ARG A 10 -33.34 19.22 59.00
N THR A 11 -32.17 18.53 59.01
CA THR A 11 -31.08 18.40 60.05
C THR A 11 -31.46 17.52 61.25
N ALA A 12 -30.58 16.73 61.90
CA ALA A 12 -29.20 16.22 61.66
C ALA A 12 -28.82 15.26 62.84
N ARG A 13 -27.51 14.96 63.03
CA ARG A 13 -26.85 14.23 64.17
C ARG A 13 -26.82 12.69 64.01
N ARG A 14 -25.65 12.01 64.01
CA ARG A 14 -24.66 11.69 65.09
C ARG A 14 -25.18 10.62 66.07
N SER A 15 -24.44 9.63 66.62
CA SER A 15 -23.08 9.05 66.39
C SER A 15 -22.96 7.77 67.31
N VAL A 16 -21.85 7.14 67.79
CA VAL A 16 -20.39 7.46 67.93
C VAL A 16 -19.55 6.22 68.39
N PHE A 17 -18.24 6.13 68.01
CA PHE A 17 -17.18 5.26 68.61
C PHE A 17 -17.35 3.70 68.58
N ARG A 18 -16.38 2.82 68.95
CA ARG A 18 -15.02 2.85 69.60
C ARG A 18 -14.12 1.74 68.94
N LYS A 19 -12.83 1.97 68.57
CA LYS A 19 -11.55 1.71 69.32
C LYS A 19 -11.16 0.21 69.50
N LEU A 20 -9.88 -0.26 69.53
CA LEU A 20 -8.50 0.31 69.56
C LEU A 20 -7.41 -0.78 69.25
N LEU A 21 -6.27 -0.40 68.64
CA LEU A 21 -4.87 -0.97 68.82
C LEU A 21 -4.57 -2.43 68.34
N ASN A 22 -3.31 -2.90 68.17
CA ASN A 22 -1.95 -2.32 68.40
C ASN A 22 -0.81 -2.86 67.47
N LYS A 23 0.35 -2.17 67.54
CA LYS A 23 1.80 -2.56 67.37
C LYS A 23 2.21 -4.06 67.27
N SER A 24 3.40 -4.47 66.74
CA SER A 24 4.55 -3.77 66.09
C SER A 24 5.59 -4.75 65.46
N SER A 25 6.52 -4.19 64.66
CA SER A 25 7.77 -4.74 64.07
C SER A 25 8.62 -5.75 64.87
N PHE A 26 9.28 -6.72 64.18
CA PHE A 26 10.74 -6.71 63.89
C PHE A 26 11.28 -7.95 63.12
N SER A 27 12.45 -7.78 62.48
CA SER A 27 13.49 -8.79 62.11
C SER A 27 13.27 -9.77 60.94
N ALA A 28 14.40 -10.13 60.32
CA ALA A 28 14.64 -11.32 59.50
C ALA A 28 15.79 -12.13 60.15
N PRO A 29 15.98 -13.41 59.80
CA PRO A 29 17.20 -13.74 59.04
C PRO A 29 16.93 -14.74 57.89
N SER A 30 17.95 -15.51 57.48
CA SER A 30 18.14 -16.02 56.12
C SER A 30 18.11 -17.56 55.95
N HIS A 31 18.05 -17.96 54.68
CA HIS A 31 18.35 -19.29 54.10
C HIS A 31 17.46 -20.49 54.45
N GLY A 32 16.85 -21.05 53.39
CA GLY A 32 16.34 -22.42 53.32
C GLY A 32 16.11 -22.80 51.85
N VAL A 33 16.97 -23.65 51.29
CA VAL A 33 16.84 -24.11 49.89
C VAL A 33 15.98 -25.37 49.85
N ALA A 34 14.89 -25.34 49.10
CA ALA A 34 14.08 -26.53 48.81
C ALA A 34 13.62 -26.49 47.34
N PHE A 35 14.06 -27.47 46.55
CA PHE A 35 13.51 -27.70 45.22
C PHE A 35 12.12 -28.34 45.34
N ALA A 36 11.08 -27.65 44.87
CA ALA A 36 9.74 -28.20 44.70
C ALA A 36 9.40 -28.24 43.20
N GLN A 37 9.20 -29.45 42.65
CA GLN A 37 8.79 -29.63 41.26
C GLN A 37 7.31 -29.27 41.10
N SER A 38 7.03 -28.07 40.57
CA SER A 38 5.67 -27.67 40.19
C SER A 38 5.35 -28.13 38.77
N SER A 39 4.69 -29.30 38.66
CA SER A 39 4.18 -29.81 37.38
C SER A 39 3.05 -28.93 36.83
N ALA A 40 3.41 -27.93 36.03
CA ALA A 40 2.45 -27.02 35.40
C ALA A 40 1.58 -27.77 34.37
N LEU A 41 0.27 -27.86 34.64
CA LEU A 41 -0.69 -28.43 33.71
C LEU A 41 -0.79 -27.54 32.46
N VAL A 42 -0.24 -28.02 31.33
CA VAL A 42 -0.34 -27.36 30.02
C VAL A 42 -1.78 -27.39 29.54
N ARG A 43 -2.53 -26.35 29.90
CA ARG A 43 -3.91 -26.13 29.47
C ARG A 43 -3.90 -25.79 27.98
N ARG A 44 -4.04 -26.81 27.12
CA ARG A 44 -4.11 -26.66 25.67
C ARG A 44 -5.28 -25.74 25.29
N TYR A 45 -5.01 -24.47 25.06
CA TYR A 45 -5.92 -23.60 24.33
C TYR A 45 -5.92 -24.05 22.87
N SER A 46 -7.08 -24.50 22.39
CA SER A 46 -7.30 -24.74 20.96
C SER A 46 -7.37 -23.38 20.27
N SER A 47 -6.25 -22.93 19.72
CA SER A 47 -6.21 -21.76 18.85
C SER A 47 -6.78 -22.13 17.48
N SER A 48 -8.12 -22.09 17.39
CA SER A 48 -8.82 -22.12 16.11
C SER A 48 -8.40 -20.89 15.29
N ARG A 49 -7.37 -21.05 14.46
CA ARG A 49 -6.91 -20.00 13.54
C ARG A 49 -8.08 -19.55 12.69
N GLN A 50 -8.54 -18.31 12.91
CA GLN A 50 -9.35 -17.61 11.93
C GLN A 50 -8.44 -17.34 10.71
N PRO A 51 -8.90 -17.52 9.47
CA PRO A 51 -8.11 -17.10 8.31
C PRO A 51 -7.87 -15.59 8.37
N LEU A 52 -6.71 -15.14 7.86
CA LEU A 52 -6.39 -13.72 7.70
C LEU A 52 -7.53 -13.03 6.93
N GLN A 53 -8.14 -12.01 7.53
CA GLN A 53 -9.23 -11.27 6.90
C GLN A 53 -8.66 -10.00 6.28
N ALA A 54 -8.97 -9.78 5.00
CA ALA A 54 -8.51 -8.62 4.25
C ALA A 54 -8.88 -7.30 4.94
N SER A 55 -8.14 -6.25 4.61
CA SER A 55 -8.14 -4.92 5.23
C SER A 55 -9.48 -4.14 5.23
N MET A 56 -10.55 -4.76 4.74
CA MET A 56 -11.79 -4.13 4.31
C MET A 56 -13.01 -4.53 5.15
N ARG A 57 -13.31 -3.76 6.19
CA ARG A 57 -14.61 -3.78 6.88
C ARG A 57 -15.26 -2.40 6.93
N LEU A 58 -15.96 -2.04 5.85
CA LEU A 58 -17.05 -1.07 5.96
C LEU A 58 -18.19 -1.66 6.81
N PRO A 59 -18.84 -0.88 7.70
CA PRO A 59 -19.89 -1.39 8.56
C PRO A 59 -21.14 -1.75 7.75
N LYS A 60 -21.54 -3.03 7.76
CA LYS A 60 -22.80 -3.48 7.15
C LYS A 60 -23.99 -2.92 7.94
N LEU A 61 -24.66 -1.91 7.39
CA LEU A 61 -25.98 -1.49 7.84
C LEU A 61 -27.03 -2.56 7.46
N PRO A 62 -27.91 -2.99 8.39
CA PRO A 62 -28.95 -3.96 8.08
C PRO A 62 -30.12 -3.27 7.35
N ILE A 63 -30.09 -3.30 6.02
CA ILE A 63 -31.27 -2.96 5.21
C ILE A 63 -32.23 -4.16 5.25
N ALA A 64 -33.44 -3.95 5.76
CA ALA A 64 -34.45 -4.99 5.82
C ALA A 64 -35.01 -5.28 4.41
N PHE A 65 -34.94 -6.53 3.97
CA PHE A 65 -35.57 -6.97 2.72
C PHE A 65 -37.10 -6.94 2.84
N VAL A 66 -37.74 -6.08 2.05
CA VAL A 66 -39.15 -6.25 1.63
C VAL A 66 -39.10 -6.54 0.14
N GLY A 67 -39.39 -7.80 -0.22
CA GLY A 67 -39.20 -8.29 -1.59
C GLY A 67 -40.44 -8.13 -2.47
N SER A 68 -40.24 -7.62 -3.68
CA SER A 68 -41.19 -7.76 -4.79
C SER A 68 -40.44 -7.72 -6.13
N LEU A 69 -40.35 -8.88 -6.80
CA LEU A 69 -39.88 -8.97 -8.18
C LEU A 69 -40.93 -8.40 -9.14
N GLY A 70 -40.54 -7.50 -10.03
CA GLY A 70 -41.43 -6.91 -11.03
C GLY A 70 -40.66 -5.98 -11.97
N ALA A 71 -40.66 -6.28 -13.26
CA ALA A 71 -39.94 -5.50 -14.26
C ALA A 71 -40.61 -4.15 -14.56
N ILE A 72 -39.80 -3.16 -14.95
CA ILE A 72 -40.09 -2.22 -16.05
C ILE A 72 -38.75 -1.72 -16.58
N GLY A 73 -38.58 -1.77 -17.90
CA GLY A 73 -37.55 -1.03 -18.64
C GLY A 73 -38.23 -0.04 -19.59
N ALA A 74 -37.47 0.96 -20.04
CA ALA A 74 -37.86 1.97 -21.03
C ALA A 74 -39.12 2.82 -20.69
N TRP A 75 -38.89 4.00 -20.10
CA TRP A 75 -39.77 5.16 -20.29
C TRP A 75 -38.96 6.41 -20.62
N TYR A 76 -38.65 6.61 -21.90
CA TYR A 76 -38.06 7.83 -22.45
C TYR A 76 -38.47 8.01 -23.92
N ALA A 77 -39.72 8.38 -24.16
CA ALA A 77 -40.17 8.89 -25.46
C ALA A 77 -41.45 9.74 -25.33
N TYR A 78 -41.49 10.82 -26.11
CA TYR A 78 -42.67 11.59 -26.53
C TYR A 78 -43.55 12.29 -25.47
N ASN A 79 -43.35 13.61 -25.36
CA ASN A 79 -44.42 14.53 -24.99
C ASN A 79 -45.42 14.65 -26.16
N GLY A 80 -46.72 14.50 -25.90
CA GLY A 80 -47.78 14.71 -26.87
C GLY A 80 -49.11 15.02 -26.20
N ASN A 81 -49.80 16.09 -26.62
CA ASN A 81 -51.04 16.57 -25.99
C ASN A 81 -52.21 15.58 -26.12
N GLY A 82 -52.92 15.34 -25.02
CA GLY A 82 -54.22 14.66 -25.00
C GLY A 82 -54.81 14.63 -23.60
N THR A 83 -56.07 15.04 -23.42
CA THR A 83 -56.74 15.06 -22.10
C THR A 83 -57.99 14.19 -22.09
N LYS A 84 -58.37 13.71 -20.88
CA LYS A 84 -59.62 13.00 -20.53
C LYS A 84 -59.71 11.53 -21.01
N HIS A 85 -60.49 10.62 -20.39
CA HIS A 85 -60.90 10.40 -18.98
C HIS A 85 -61.64 9.03 -18.92
N LEU A 86 -61.91 8.48 -17.71
CA LEU A 86 -62.86 7.37 -17.41
C LEU A 86 -62.48 5.90 -17.74
N LEU A 87 -62.07 5.18 -16.68
CA LEU A 87 -62.73 3.99 -16.08
C LEU A 87 -62.85 2.60 -16.79
N ASN A 88 -62.89 1.59 -15.89
CA ASN A 88 -63.44 0.22 -15.98
C ASN A 88 -62.67 -0.91 -16.71
N GLN A 89 -61.92 -1.65 -15.88
CA GLN A 89 -62.02 -3.10 -15.62
C GLN A 89 -63.30 -3.84 -16.14
N PRO A 90 -63.30 -5.20 -16.18
CA PRO A 90 -62.25 -6.13 -16.66
C PRO A 90 -62.85 -7.31 -17.48
N ASN A 91 -62.02 -8.20 -18.03
CA ASN A 91 -62.14 -9.68 -17.98
C ASN A 91 -61.36 -10.40 -19.10
N SER A 92 -60.84 -11.58 -18.75
CA SER A 92 -60.30 -12.62 -19.64
C SER A 92 -61.42 -13.61 -20.04
N PRO A 93 -61.19 -14.71 -20.81
CA PRO A 93 -59.96 -15.21 -21.44
C PRO A 93 -60.16 -15.76 -22.89
N THR A 94 -59.27 -16.68 -23.31
CA THR A 94 -59.48 -17.80 -24.26
C THR A 94 -59.48 -17.58 -25.79
N SER A 95 -58.34 -17.97 -26.38
CA SER A 95 -58.19 -18.98 -27.45
C SER A 95 -58.55 -18.73 -28.93
N ALA A 96 -57.67 -19.27 -29.78
CA ALA A 96 -57.87 -19.78 -31.14
C ALA A 96 -57.97 -18.79 -32.34
N SER A 97 -56.93 -18.84 -33.17
CA SER A 97 -56.90 -18.53 -34.61
C SER A 97 -57.78 -19.51 -35.43
N PRO A 98 -57.91 -19.44 -36.79
CA PRO A 98 -57.19 -18.58 -37.76
C PRO A 98 -58.01 -18.03 -38.97
N THR A 99 -57.28 -17.42 -39.92
CA THR A 99 -57.49 -17.43 -41.40
C THR A 99 -58.23 -16.27 -42.11
N ARG A 100 -57.80 -16.07 -43.36
CA ARG A 100 -58.41 -15.40 -44.54
C ARG A 100 -58.29 -13.87 -44.73
N THR A 101 -57.19 -13.56 -45.42
CA THR A 101 -57.03 -12.56 -46.48
C THR A 101 -58.16 -12.44 -47.51
N LEU A 102 -58.46 -11.20 -47.93
CA LEU A 102 -58.73 -10.72 -49.29
C LEU A 102 -58.07 -9.31 -49.36
N THR A 103 -57.24 -8.88 -50.34
CA THR A 103 -57.46 -8.64 -51.80
C THR A 103 -58.66 -7.69 -52.03
N THR A 104 -58.57 -6.54 -52.70
CA THR A 104 -57.92 -6.16 -53.98
C THR A 104 -57.68 -4.60 -54.04
N ASP A 105 -57.13 -3.92 -55.06
CA ASP A 105 -56.52 -4.28 -56.35
C ASP A 105 -55.50 -3.24 -56.91
N SER A 106 -54.78 -3.67 -57.96
CA SER A 106 -54.04 -2.99 -59.04
C SER A 106 -53.76 -1.46 -59.10
N ALA A 107 -52.50 -1.14 -59.41
CA ALA A 107 -52.09 -0.21 -60.48
C ALA A 107 -50.65 -0.55 -60.98
N GLN A 108 -50.30 -0.31 -62.25
CA GLN A 108 -49.02 -0.73 -62.87
C GLN A 108 -48.33 0.35 -63.73
N SER A 109 -46.99 0.44 -63.65
CA SER A 109 -46.05 0.83 -64.72
C SER A 109 -44.61 0.46 -64.30
N ILE A 110 -43.96 -0.57 -64.87
CA ILE A 110 -43.23 -0.63 -66.16
C ILE A 110 -41.88 0.12 -66.16
N ALA A 111 -40.78 -0.60 -65.88
CA ALA A 111 -39.45 -0.52 -66.53
C ALA A 111 -38.50 -1.62 -65.98
N GLN A 112 -37.42 -1.97 -66.70
CA GLN A 112 -36.46 -3.05 -66.36
C GLN A 112 -34.98 -2.53 -66.36
N PRO A 113 -33.91 -3.36 -66.40
CA PRO A 113 -33.29 -3.98 -65.22
C PRO A 113 -31.75 -3.80 -65.13
N ALA A 114 -31.13 -4.00 -63.96
CA ALA A 114 -29.67 -4.20 -63.86
C ALA A 114 -29.19 -4.94 -62.60
N ALA A 115 -28.15 -5.76 -62.78
CA ALA A 115 -27.13 -6.22 -61.82
C ALA A 115 -27.54 -6.74 -60.42
N ALA A 116 -27.18 -8.00 -60.14
CA ALA A 116 -27.08 -8.51 -58.77
C ALA A 116 -25.79 -8.03 -58.09
N ALA A 117 -25.86 -7.73 -56.79
CA ALA A 117 -24.71 -7.50 -55.92
C ALA A 117 -24.77 -8.45 -54.72
N SER A 118 -23.62 -8.98 -54.30
CA SER A 118 -23.52 -10.00 -53.25
C SER A 118 -23.80 -9.43 -51.86
N ALA A 119 -24.64 -10.10 -51.07
CA ALA A 119 -24.81 -9.78 -49.66
C ALA A 119 -23.56 -10.19 -48.86
N THR A 120 -22.82 -9.20 -48.36
CA THR A 120 -21.74 -9.40 -47.38
C THR A 120 -22.35 -9.70 -46.00
N PRO A 121 -21.94 -10.75 -45.28
CA PRO A 121 -22.43 -10.96 -43.91
C PRO A 121 -21.90 -9.86 -42.99
N SER A 122 -22.80 -9.15 -42.32
CA SER A 122 -22.45 -8.18 -41.28
C SER A 122 -21.88 -8.91 -40.06
N HIS A 123 -20.57 -8.76 -39.82
CA HIS A 123 -19.93 -9.25 -38.60
C HIS A 123 -20.39 -8.43 -37.39
N GLU A 124 -21.34 -8.97 -36.61
CA GLU A 124 -21.65 -8.43 -35.29
C GLU A 124 -20.45 -8.64 -34.35
N LEU A 125 -19.70 -7.57 -34.12
CA LEU A 125 -18.52 -7.55 -33.25
C LEU A 125 -18.94 -7.66 -31.78
N ASN A 126 -19.04 -8.90 -31.29
CA ASN A 126 -19.20 -9.22 -29.88
C ASN A 126 -17.99 -8.75 -29.07
N ARG A 127 -18.08 -7.60 -28.40
CA ARG A 127 -17.01 -7.05 -27.56
C ARG A 127 -17.10 -7.60 -26.14
N LYS A 128 -15.97 -8.04 -25.57
CA LYS A 128 -15.88 -8.39 -24.15
C LYS A 128 -16.04 -7.11 -23.30
N ALA A 129 -16.94 -7.14 -22.32
CA ALA A 129 -17.07 -6.10 -21.31
C ALA A 129 -17.11 -6.70 -19.90
N LEU A 130 -16.60 -5.94 -18.93
CA LEU A 130 -16.63 -6.31 -17.52
C LEU A 130 -17.89 -5.70 -16.88
N VAL A 131 -18.97 -6.47 -16.82
CA VAL A 131 -20.22 -6.04 -16.18
C VAL A 131 -20.07 -6.15 -14.67
N VAL A 132 -20.33 -5.05 -13.97
CA VAL A 132 -20.31 -4.96 -12.50
C VAL A 132 -21.75 -4.86 -12.01
N ASP A 133 -22.25 -5.89 -11.33
CA ASP A 133 -23.56 -5.87 -10.70
C ASP A 133 -23.54 -6.62 -9.36
N ASN A 134 -24.28 -6.11 -8.37
CA ASN A 134 -24.52 -6.75 -7.06
C ASN A 134 -23.30 -7.49 -6.44
N ASP A 135 -22.17 -6.79 -6.36
CA ASP A 135 -20.87 -7.26 -5.84
C ASP A 135 -20.22 -8.45 -6.58
N GLN A 136 -20.66 -8.74 -7.83
CA GLN A 136 -20.06 -9.73 -8.73
C GLN A 136 -19.59 -9.10 -10.05
N PHE A 137 -18.69 -9.82 -10.73
CA PHE A 137 -18.19 -9.48 -12.07
C PHE A 137 -18.58 -10.55 -13.07
N PHE A 138 -19.04 -10.12 -14.24
CA PHE A 138 -19.33 -11.00 -15.37
C PHE A 138 -18.59 -10.50 -16.62
N THR A 139 -17.85 -11.39 -17.27
CA THR A 139 -17.33 -11.15 -18.63
C THR A 139 -18.47 -11.35 -19.62
N GLY A 140 -19.20 -10.28 -19.94
CA GLY A 140 -20.29 -10.30 -20.91
C GLY A 140 -19.81 -10.00 -22.32
N SER A 141 -20.57 -10.46 -23.32
CA SER A 141 -20.49 -9.92 -24.68
C SER A 141 -21.48 -8.76 -24.83
N ILE A 142 -21.03 -7.64 -25.38
CA ILE A 142 -21.89 -6.52 -25.76
C ILE A 142 -22.00 -6.48 -27.28
N VAL A 143 -23.24 -6.31 -27.76
CA VAL A 143 -23.59 -6.19 -29.17
C VAL A 143 -23.70 -4.71 -29.51
N GLY A 144 -22.79 -4.21 -30.35
CA GLY A 144 -22.81 -2.83 -30.84
C GLY A 144 -21.41 -2.20 -30.99
N GLU A 145 -21.31 -1.23 -31.89
CA GLU A 145 -20.04 -0.53 -32.19
C GLU A 145 -19.75 0.65 -31.24
N GLY A 146 -20.75 1.11 -30.48
CA GLY A 146 -20.59 2.16 -29.47
C GLY A 146 -19.86 1.67 -28.20
N PRO A 147 -19.03 2.49 -27.54
CA PRO A 147 -18.48 2.18 -26.21
C PRO A 147 -19.59 2.14 -25.14
N LEU A 148 -19.41 1.35 -24.08
CA LEU A 148 -20.18 1.57 -22.84
C LEU A 148 -19.63 2.80 -22.13
N GLU A 149 -20.27 3.94 -22.32
CA GLU A 149 -19.82 5.23 -21.81
C GLU A 149 -20.82 5.89 -20.86
N LYS A 150 -20.29 6.65 -19.91
CA LYS A 150 -21.06 7.64 -19.17
C LYS A 150 -20.22 8.90 -18.98
N ASP A 151 -20.77 10.05 -19.33
CA ASP A 151 -20.17 11.33 -18.98
C ASP A 151 -20.23 11.57 -17.48
N THR A 152 -19.09 12.00 -16.93
CA THR A 152 -18.92 12.35 -15.51
C THR A 152 -18.17 13.67 -15.41
N ASP A 153 -18.65 14.49 -14.49
CA ASP A 153 -18.45 15.92 -14.29
C ASP A 153 -16.96 16.34 -14.38
N ASP A 154 -16.11 15.66 -13.61
CA ASP A 154 -14.77 16.18 -13.27
C ASP A 154 -13.64 15.71 -14.19
N PHE A 155 -13.84 14.68 -15.02
CA PHE A 155 -12.79 14.15 -15.92
C PHE A 155 -13.24 13.64 -17.30
N GLY A 156 -14.55 13.64 -17.60
CA GLY A 156 -15.09 13.25 -18.90
C GLY A 156 -15.16 11.73 -19.15
N ARG A 157 -16.27 11.31 -19.77
CA ARG A 157 -16.52 10.00 -20.40
C ARG A 157 -15.78 8.79 -19.81
N LYS A 158 -16.23 8.28 -18.65
CA LYS A 158 -15.73 6.99 -18.12
C LYS A 158 -16.32 5.85 -18.96
N VAL A 159 -15.47 5.23 -19.79
CA VAL A 159 -15.81 4.08 -20.63
C VAL A 159 -15.51 2.77 -19.87
N LEU A 160 -16.49 1.88 -19.76
CA LEU A 160 -16.33 0.54 -19.15
C LEU A 160 -16.15 -0.54 -20.23
N GLU A 161 -15.17 -0.33 -21.10
CA GLU A 161 -14.64 -1.35 -22.01
C GLU A 161 -13.43 -2.02 -21.36
N MET A 162 -13.25 -3.31 -21.60
CA MET A 162 -12.07 -4.04 -21.11
C MET A 162 -10.82 -3.54 -21.84
N MET A 163 -9.85 -3.02 -21.09
CA MET A 163 -8.61 -2.47 -21.67
C MET A 163 -7.90 -3.49 -22.56
N THR A 164 -7.38 -3.06 -23.71
CA THR A 164 -6.50 -3.92 -24.51
C THR A 164 -5.15 -4.12 -23.79
N PRO A 165 -4.36 -5.16 -24.11
CA PRO A 165 -3.03 -5.36 -23.50
C PRO A 165 -2.06 -4.19 -23.69
N GLU A 166 -2.28 -3.41 -24.76
CA GLU A 166 -1.53 -2.19 -25.09
C GLU A 166 -1.95 -1.04 -24.18
N GLN A 167 -3.25 -0.82 -24.00
CA GLN A 167 -3.80 0.18 -23.06
C GLN A 167 -3.45 -0.16 -21.60
N ALA A 168 -3.50 -1.43 -21.23
CA ALA A 168 -3.03 -1.92 -19.92
C ALA A 168 -1.53 -1.63 -19.73
N THR A 169 -0.72 -1.84 -20.78
CA THR A 169 0.71 -1.51 -20.75
C THR A 169 0.95 0.00 -20.66
N GLU A 170 0.20 0.82 -21.38
CA GLU A 170 0.25 2.28 -21.24
C GLU A 170 -0.12 2.72 -19.82
N ARG A 171 -1.20 2.17 -19.24
CA ARG A 171 -1.63 2.48 -17.87
C ARG A 171 -0.59 2.09 -16.81
N LEU A 172 0.09 0.95 -16.98
CA LEU A 172 1.19 0.52 -16.11
C LEU A 172 2.39 1.46 -16.21
N ARG A 173 2.77 1.85 -17.44
CA ARG A 173 3.95 2.68 -17.70
C ARG A 173 3.73 4.17 -17.47
N LYS A 174 2.48 4.64 -17.31
CA LYS A 174 2.11 6.07 -17.18
C LYS A 174 2.91 6.84 -16.13
N ASN A 175 3.25 6.19 -15.01
CA ASN A 175 3.97 6.80 -13.89
C ASN A 175 5.37 6.18 -13.69
N GLU A 176 5.87 5.39 -14.64
CA GLU A 176 7.19 4.75 -14.49
C GLU A 176 8.33 5.77 -14.64
N GLN A 177 9.31 5.67 -13.76
CA GLN A 177 10.51 6.49 -13.74
C GLN A 177 11.73 5.58 -13.53
N SER A 178 12.85 5.91 -14.16
CA SER A 178 14.11 5.19 -13.99
C SER A 178 15.27 6.18 -14.08
N PHE A 179 16.29 5.99 -13.25
CA PHE A 179 17.42 6.90 -13.13
C PHE A 179 18.74 6.14 -13.13
N LEU A 180 19.69 6.56 -13.96
CA LEU A 180 21.07 6.09 -13.93
C LEU A 180 21.88 6.95 -12.97
N VAL A 181 22.62 6.32 -12.05
CA VAL A 181 23.35 6.97 -10.96
C VAL A 181 24.85 6.92 -11.26
N GLY A 182 25.34 7.90 -12.02
CA GLY A 182 26.76 8.05 -12.39
C GLY A 182 27.65 8.58 -11.27
N ARG A 183 27.34 8.28 -10.00
CA ARG A 183 28.06 8.82 -8.83
C ARG A 183 29.31 8.01 -8.46
N GLY A 184 29.54 6.84 -9.07
CA GLY A 184 30.62 5.91 -8.71
C GLY A 184 30.57 5.38 -7.26
N ARG A 185 29.46 5.61 -6.55
CA ARG A 185 29.35 5.48 -5.08
C ARG A 185 28.55 4.27 -4.59
N GLY A 186 28.47 3.22 -5.43
CA GLY A 186 27.92 1.91 -5.09
C GLY A 186 26.46 1.67 -5.50
N VAL A 187 25.76 2.69 -6.01
CA VAL A 187 24.45 2.58 -6.67
C VAL A 187 24.61 3.01 -8.12
N VAL A 188 23.99 2.27 -9.04
CA VAL A 188 24.13 2.46 -10.49
C VAL A 188 22.81 2.78 -11.19
N ARG A 189 21.68 2.33 -10.64
CA ARG A 189 20.33 2.60 -11.16
C ARG A 189 19.29 2.51 -10.03
N TYR A 190 18.21 3.27 -10.14
CA TYR A 190 16.97 2.94 -9.43
C TYR A 190 15.75 3.16 -10.32
N ASP A 191 14.73 2.33 -10.13
CA ASP A 191 13.46 2.31 -10.87
C ASP A 191 12.29 2.52 -9.91
N VAL A 192 11.29 3.29 -10.33
CA VAL A 192 10.10 3.61 -9.54
C VAL A 192 8.84 3.53 -10.40
N VAL A 193 7.72 3.12 -9.82
CA VAL A 193 6.37 3.25 -10.43
C VAL A 193 5.30 3.41 -9.35
N GLN A 194 4.21 4.11 -9.68
CA GLN A 194 2.98 4.19 -8.87
C GLN A 194 1.75 3.81 -9.70
N LEU A 195 0.89 2.91 -9.20
CA LEU A 195 -0.38 2.54 -9.82
C LEU A 195 -1.59 2.85 -8.89
N PRO A 196 -2.38 3.90 -9.17
CA PRO A 196 -3.51 4.27 -8.32
C PRO A 196 -4.66 3.25 -8.37
N SER A 197 -5.19 2.93 -7.20
CA SER A 197 -6.45 2.24 -6.90
C SER A 197 -7.47 3.18 -6.26
N ASN A 198 -7.00 4.08 -5.39
CA ASN A 198 -7.74 5.25 -4.90
C ASN A 198 -7.76 6.38 -5.96
N ASP A 199 -8.56 7.42 -5.72
CA ASP A 199 -8.61 8.64 -6.56
C ASP A 199 -8.87 9.87 -5.67
N PRO A 200 -7.87 10.75 -5.42
CA PRO A 200 -6.46 10.58 -5.78
C PRO A 200 -5.80 9.38 -5.06
N ILE A 201 -4.62 8.98 -5.53
CA ILE A 201 -3.77 8.00 -4.86
C ILE A 201 -3.47 8.42 -3.42
N GLU A 202 -3.46 7.50 -2.47
CA GLU A 202 -3.05 7.77 -1.09
C GLU A 202 -1.54 7.53 -0.88
N ASP A 203 -0.93 6.58 -1.61
CA ASP A 203 0.53 6.37 -1.66
C ASP A 203 1.34 7.59 -2.13
N ASP A 204 2.54 7.75 -1.58
CA ASP A 204 3.55 8.71 -2.07
C ASP A 204 4.99 8.15 -1.96
N HIS A 205 5.96 8.77 -2.64
CA HIS A 205 7.37 8.34 -2.65
C HIS A 205 8.39 9.49 -2.65
N ALA A 206 9.61 9.24 -2.19
CA ALA A 206 10.68 10.24 -2.22
C ALA A 206 12.10 9.67 -2.21
N GLU A 207 12.93 10.21 -3.10
CA GLU A 207 14.34 9.91 -3.25
C GLU A 207 15.17 11.18 -3.08
N LYS A 208 16.40 11.04 -2.58
CA LYS A 208 17.39 12.13 -2.61
C LYS A 208 18.82 11.60 -2.48
N ILE A 209 19.76 12.21 -3.21
CA ILE A 209 21.19 12.12 -2.88
C ILE A 209 21.60 13.42 -2.17
N VAL A 210 22.38 13.30 -1.10
CA VAL A 210 23.00 14.43 -0.38
C VAL A 210 24.50 14.19 -0.38
N GLU A 211 25.27 15.03 -1.08
CA GLU A 211 26.73 14.99 -1.01
C GLU A 211 27.21 15.60 0.32
N VAL A 212 28.01 14.84 1.06
CA VAL A 212 28.50 15.18 2.40
C VAL A 212 30.01 15.40 2.34
N PRO A 213 30.53 16.59 2.68
CA PRO A 213 31.97 16.85 2.62
C PRO A 213 32.74 15.98 3.62
N ASN A 214 34.03 15.70 3.33
CA ASN A 214 34.91 14.97 4.23
C ASN A 214 34.92 15.55 5.66
N SER A 215 34.80 16.87 5.81
CA SER A 215 34.65 17.54 7.12
C SER A 215 33.43 17.14 7.95
N ILE A 216 32.53 16.28 7.43
CA ILE A 216 31.41 15.65 8.14
C ILE A 216 31.47 14.12 8.00
N ALA A 217 31.93 13.60 6.86
CA ALA A 217 32.03 12.16 6.59
C ALA A 217 33.31 11.48 7.13
N ALA A 218 34.35 12.22 7.49
CA ALA A 218 35.65 11.68 7.93
C ALA A 218 36.23 10.62 6.96
N THR A 219 36.19 10.90 5.65
CA THR A 219 36.63 9.97 4.60
C THR A 219 38.13 9.94 4.43
N ASP A 220 38.76 8.81 4.72
CA ASP A 220 40.13 8.52 4.28
C ASP A 220 40.24 8.69 2.75
N ASN A 221 41.13 9.56 2.31
CA ASN A 221 41.51 9.80 0.90
C ASN A 221 40.39 10.21 -0.09
N GLN A 222 39.17 10.56 0.36
CA GLN A 222 38.12 11.14 -0.50
C GLN A 222 37.72 12.56 -0.06
N THR A 223 37.16 13.36 -0.95
CA THR A 223 36.73 14.75 -0.69
C THR A 223 35.30 14.85 -0.12
N SER A 224 34.46 13.86 -0.40
CA SER A 224 33.08 13.75 0.05
C SER A 224 32.59 12.29 0.02
N SER A 225 31.49 12.00 0.71
CA SER A 225 30.67 10.79 0.52
C SER A 225 29.25 11.17 0.07
N ASP A 226 28.45 10.18 -0.33
CA ASP A 226 27.02 10.36 -0.62
C ASP A 226 26.18 9.70 0.48
N TRP A 227 25.23 10.47 1.01
CA TRP A 227 24.08 9.94 1.74
C TRP A 227 22.90 9.85 0.78
N MET A 228 22.50 8.62 0.45
CA MET A 228 21.42 8.36 -0.51
C MET A 228 20.18 7.86 0.25
N PHE A 229 19.02 8.41 -0.12
CA PHE A 229 17.74 8.14 0.51
C PHE A 229 16.71 7.72 -0.52
N TRP A 230 15.88 6.75 -0.15
CA TRP A 230 14.70 6.25 -0.86
C TRP A 230 13.59 6.04 0.17
N GLY A 231 12.33 6.19 -0.20
CA GLY A 231 11.28 6.42 0.79
C GLY A 231 9.89 6.19 0.23
N VAL A 232 9.22 5.14 0.71
CA VAL A 232 7.86 4.78 0.30
C VAL A 232 6.89 5.06 1.44
N PHE A 233 5.75 5.69 1.12
CA PHE A 233 4.77 6.19 2.09
C PHE A 233 3.36 5.72 1.73
N ASP A 234 2.95 4.58 2.30
CA ASP A 234 1.56 4.11 2.30
C ASP A 234 0.65 5.16 2.94
N GLY A 235 -0.47 5.53 2.33
CA GLY A 235 -1.35 6.57 2.83
C GLY A 235 -2.75 6.06 3.14
N HIS A 236 -3.39 6.58 4.20
CA HIS A 236 -4.75 6.16 4.53
C HIS A 236 -5.58 7.25 5.22
N SER A 237 -6.91 7.23 4.99
CA SER A 237 -7.82 8.31 5.38
C SER A 237 -7.49 9.67 4.75
N GLY A 238 -6.75 9.67 3.63
CA GLY A 238 -6.36 10.84 2.83
C GLY A 238 -4.84 10.91 2.61
N TRP A 239 -4.44 11.12 1.36
CA TRP A 239 -3.08 11.36 0.85
C TRP A 239 -2.24 12.47 1.53
N THR A 240 -2.81 13.23 2.46
CA THR A 240 -2.19 14.44 3.00
C THR A 240 -1.04 14.17 3.98
N THR A 241 -0.97 12.99 4.60
CA THR A 241 0.18 12.61 5.45
C THR A 241 1.35 12.11 4.60
N SER A 242 1.12 11.14 3.70
CA SER A 242 2.14 10.63 2.76
C SER A 242 2.77 11.76 1.93
N ALA A 243 1.97 12.68 1.40
CA ALA A 243 2.48 13.86 0.70
C ALA A 243 3.28 14.84 1.57
N LYS A 244 2.97 14.94 2.87
CA LYS A 244 3.79 15.69 3.84
C LYS A 244 5.11 14.94 4.11
N LEU A 245 5.11 13.61 4.15
CA LEU A 245 6.32 12.80 4.31
C LEU A 245 7.27 12.93 3.11
N ARG A 246 6.78 12.79 1.87
CA ARG A 246 7.59 13.04 0.65
C ARG A 246 8.31 14.39 0.71
N GLN A 247 7.60 15.43 1.14
CA GLN A 247 8.14 16.80 1.14
C GLN A 247 9.25 17.01 2.17
N VAL A 248 9.19 16.40 3.36
CA VAL A 248 10.10 16.78 4.46
C VAL A 248 10.81 15.65 5.21
N LEU A 249 10.38 14.38 5.14
CA LEU A 249 10.95 13.31 6.00
C LEU A 249 12.47 13.14 5.79
N ILE A 250 12.91 13.07 4.53
CA ILE A 250 14.34 12.99 4.18
C ILE A 250 15.11 14.21 4.71
N SER A 251 14.51 15.41 4.65
CA SER A 251 15.13 16.64 5.15
C SER A 251 15.23 16.65 6.69
N PHE A 252 14.31 16.00 7.41
CA PHE A 252 14.45 15.77 8.85
C PHE A 252 15.55 14.75 9.14
N ALA A 253 15.55 13.60 8.45
CA ALA A 253 16.56 12.55 8.60
C ALA A 253 17.98 13.08 8.36
N ALA A 254 18.21 13.78 7.24
CA ALA A 254 19.50 14.36 6.91
C ALA A 254 19.99 15.41 7.94
N ARG A 255 19.09 16.18 8.56
CA ARG A 255 19.45 17.18 9.61
C ARG A 255 19.89 16.50 10.90
N GLU A 256 19.17 15.49 11.35
CA GLU A 256 19.51 14.72 12.55
C GLU A 256 20.83 13.96 12.32
N LEU A 257 20.99 13.29 11.18
CA LEU A 257 22.24 12.62 10.77
C LEU A 257 23.42 13.61 10.73
N ASN A 258 23.30 14.77 10.06
CA ASN A 258 24.33 15.81 10.04
C ASN A 258 24.71 16.30 11.45
N THR A 259 23.75 16.37 12.37
CA THR A 259 24.01 16.77 13.76
C THR A 259 24.80 15.68 14.50
N THR A 260 24.40 14.41 14.34
CA THR A 260 25.05 13.24 14.94
C THR A 260 26.47 13.00 14.41
N TYR A 261 26.69 13.08 13.10
CA TYR A 261 28.03 12.99 12.51
C TYR A 261 28.91 14.15 12.98
N LYS A 262 28.43 15.41 12.97
CA LYS A 262 29.20 16.56 13.48
C LYS A 262 29.58 16.44 14.96
N ALA A 263 28.72 15.86 15.79
CA ALA A 263 29.05 15.58 17.18
C ALA A 263 30.19 14.55 17.29
N ALA A 264 30.20 13.51 16.45
CA ALA A 264 31.24 12.47 16.46
C ALA A 264 32.64 12.99 16.08
N LEU A 265 32.75 13.96 15.17
CA LEU A 265 34.02 14.61 14.80
C LEU A 265 34.79 15.17 15.99
N SER A 266 34.09 15.55 17.08
CA SER A 266 34.71 16.07 18.30
C SER A 266 35.50 15.00 19.07
N ASN A 267 35.30 13.72 18.76
CA ASN A 267 36.07 12.60 19.27
C ASN A 267 37.19 12.22 18.29
N VAL A 268 38.37 12.82 18.44
CA VAL A 268 39.56 12.59 17.60
C VAL A 268 39.97 11.09 17.53
N LYS A 269 39.58 10.26 18.51
CA LYS A 269 39.87 8.81 18.51
C LYS A 269 38.86 7.97 17.72
N SER A 270 37.71 8.52 17.37
CA SER A 270 36.66 7.87 16.58
C SER A 270 35.75 8.96 16.00
N PRO A 271 36.14 9.58 14.87
CA PRO A 271 35.39 10.68 14.25
C PRO A 271 34.03 10.24 13.64
N PHE A 272 33.71 8.95 13.74
CA PHE A 272 32.47 8.33 13.27
C PHE A 272 31.45 8.14 14.40
N PRO A 273 30.16 8.43 14.17
CA PRO A 273 29.12 8.11 15.14
C PRO A 273 28.93 6.58 15.25
N PRO A 274 28.76 6.03 16.46
CA PRO A 274 28.48 4.60 16.62
C PRO A 274 27.11 4.25 16.01
N PRO A 275 26.89 3.01 15.52
CA PRO A 275 25.66 2.64 14.81
C PRO A 275 24.37 3.03 15.55
N ALA A 276 24.29 2.77 16.86
CA ALA A 276 23.13 3.12 17.68
C ALA A 276 22.82 4.63 17.73
N ALA A 277 23.80 5.52 17.53
CA ALA A 277 23.58 6.97 17.44
C ALA A 277 23.01 7.37 16.07
N ILE A 278 23.39 6.67 15.00
CA ILE A 278 22.82 6.86 13.66
C ILE A 278 21.37 6.36 13.66
N ASP A 279 21.11 5.21 14.26
CA ASP A 279 19.77 4.64 14.39
C ASP A 279 18.87 5.54 15.26
N ALA A 280 19.41 6.11 16.34
CA ALA A 280 18.72 7.10 17.16
C ALA A 280 18.45 8.42 16.42
N ALA A 281 19.32 8.85 15.50
CA ALA A 281 19.10 10.03 14.67
C ALA A 281 17.91 9.84 13.70
N LEU A 282 17.82 8.67 13.06
CA LEU A 282 16.68 8.29 12.21
C LEU A 282 15.38 8.25 13.04
N LYS A 283 15.39 7.62 14.21
CA LYS A 283 14.24 7.64 15.13
C LYS A 283 13.84 9.05 15.56
N SER A 284 14.81 9.90 15.88
CA SER A 284 14.58 11.30 16.27
C SER A 284 13.91 12.08 15.15
N ALA A 285 14.35 11.90 13.90
CA ALA A 285 13.76 12.56 12.73
C ALA A 285 12.28 12.22 12.55
N PHE A 286 11.93 10.94 12.66
CA PHE A 286 10.54 10.47 12.55
C PHE A 286 9.68 11.04 13.70
N VAL A 287 10.10 10.85 14.95
CA VAL A 287 9.33 11.30 16.13
C VAL A 287 9.20 12.83 16.19
N LYS A 288 10.23 13.59 15.78
CA LYS A 288 10.15 15.06 15.70
C LYS A 288 9.16 15.53 14.64
N LEU A 289 9.16 14.91 13.45
CA LEU A 289 8.22 15.26 12.39
C LEU A 289 6.77 14.91 12.77
N ASP A 290 6.54 13.74 13.37
CA ASP A 290 5.20 13.37 13.82
C ASP A 290 4.68 14.26 14.95
N ASN A 291 5.56 14.76 15.83
CA ASN A 291 5.20 15.78 16.82
C ASN A 291 4.87 17.13 16.17
N GLU A 292 5.57 17.55 15.10
CA GLU A 292 5.19 18.76 14.33
C GLU A 292 3.77 18.61 13.74
N ILE A 293 3.51 17.45 13.14
CA ILE A 293 2.25 17.09 12.48
C ILE A 293 1.11 17.00 13.50
N CYS A 294 1.27 16.23 14.57
CA CYS A 294 0.19 15.90 15.49
C CYS A 294 0.02 16.93 16.61
N LEU A 295 1.10 17.40 17.23
CA LEU A 295 1.01 18.23 18.45
C LEU A 295 1.15 19.71 18.14
N ASP A 296 2.14 20.10 17.34
CA ASP A 296 2.37 21.53 17.08
C ASP A 296 1.35 22.16 16.15
N SER A 297 0.72 21.40 15.27
CA SER A 297 -0.47 21.84 14.52
C SER A 297 -1.59 22.29 15.46
N VAL A 298 -1.90 21.50 16.49
CA VAL A 298 -2.88 21.84 17.54
C VAL A 298 -2.40 23.03 18.39
N ASN A 299 -1.11 23.11 18.72
CA ASN A 299 -0.56 24.25 19.47
C ASN A 299 -0.63 25.56 18.67
N LYS A 300 -0.38 25.52 17.35
CA LYS A 300 -0.53 26.66 16.43
C LYS A 300 -2.01 27.09 16.33
N LEU A 301 -2.92 26.12 16.20
CA LEU A 301 -4.35 26.37 16.10
C LEU A 301 -4.98 26.89 17.42
N ASN A 302 -4.52 26.41 18.57
CA ASN A 302 -4.94 26.93 19.88
C ASN A 302 -4.55 28.41 20.06
N LYS A 303 -3.42 28.86 19.49
CA LYS A 303 -2.96 30.26 19.53
C LYS A 303 -3.74 31.16 18.56
N ASN A 304 -4.03 30.66 17.35
CA ASN A 304 -4.72 31.39 16.29
C ASN A 304 -5.97 30.62 15.81
N PRO A 305 -7.05 30.56 16.59
CA PRO A 305 -8.20 29.69 16.33
C PRO A 305 -8.98 30.13 15.08
N SER A 306 -8.86 29.36 13.99
CA SER A 306 -9.58 29.58 12.74
C SER A 306 -9.94 28.26 12.08
N LYS A 307 -11.17 28.13 11.55
CA LYS A 307 -11.60 26.93 10.79
C LYS A 307 -10.80 26.77 9.50
N ARG A 308 -10.39 27.86 8.84
CA ARG A 308 -9.53 27.81 7.65
C ARG A 308 -8.15 27.24 8.01
N LEU A 309 -7.52 27.78 9.06
CA LEU A 309 -6.24 27.27 9.55
C LEU A 309 -6.35 25.79 9.97
N ALA A 310 -7.44 25.41 10.64
CA ALA A 310 -7.67 24.03 11.05
C ALA A 310 -7.74 23.05 9.85
N ALA A 311 -8.42 23.42 8.77
CA ALA A 311 -8.47 22.59 7.55
C ALA A 311 -7.08 22.46 6.90
N GLU A 312 -6.29 23.52 6.94
CA GLU A 312 -4.95 23.58 6.35
C GLU A 312 -3.91 22.77 7.14
N ILE A 313 -3.82 22.96 8.46
CA ILE A 313 -2.72 22.41 9.28
C ILE A 313 -3.05 21.12 10.04
N LEU A 314 -4.33 20.74 10.16
CA LEU A 314 -4.71 19.44 10.74
C LEU A 314 -4.90 18.34 9.70
N ALA A 315 -4.90 18.63 8.39
CA ALA A 315 -5.14 17.58 7.40
C ALA A 315 -4.14 16.41 7.50
N PRO A 316 -2.81 16.62 7.57
CA PRO A 316 -1.82 15.54 7.81
C PRO A 316 -1.85 14.94 9.22
N ALA A 317 -2.67 15.48 10.14
CA ALA A 317 -2.88 14.91 11.48
C ALA A 317 -4.16 14.06 11.57
N LEU A 318 -5.07 14.19 10.60
CA LEU A 318 -6.39 13.55 10.58
C LEU A 318 -6.49 12.38 9.58
N SER A 319 -5.60 12.35 8.59
CA SER A 319 -5.16 11.15 7.86
C SER A 319 -3.94 10.51 8.54
N GLY A 320 -3.55 9.31 8.12
CA GLY A 320 -2.33 8.64 8.55
C GLY A 320 -1.48 8.19 7.37
N SER A 321 -0.26 7.75 7.65
CA SER A 321 0.63 7.17 6.64
C SER A 321 1.71 6.29 7.27
N CYS A 322 1.99 5.15 6.66
CA CYS A 322 3.17 4.34 6.96
C CYS A 322 4.40 4.95 6.28
N ALA A 323 5.60 4.60 6.75
CA ALA A 323 6.85 5.13 6.23
C ALA A 323 7.96 4.10 6.26
N LEU A 324 8.50 3.81 5.08
CA LEU A 324 9.65 2.94 4.88
C LEU A 324 10.78 3.76 4.26
N LEU A 325 11.69 4.26 5.10
CA LEU A 325 12.83 5.08 4.66
C LEU A 325 14.12 4.25 4.65
N SER A 326 14.73 4.15 3.48
CA SER A 326 16.10 3.67 3.30
C SER A 326 17.10 4.82 3.39
N PHE A 327 18.20 4.60 4.11
CA PHE A 327 19.37 5.48 4.16
C PHE A 327 20.63 4.65 3.87
N TYR A 328 21.27 4.91 2.74
CA TYR A 328 22.55 4.31 2.36
C TYR A 328 23.68 5.34 2.49
N ASP A 329 24.71 4.97 3.25
CA ASP A 329 25.96 5.72 3.34
C ASP A 329 27.01 5.08 2.42
N SER A 330 27.45 5.81 1.39
CA SER A 330 28.37 5.30 0.37
C SER A 330 29.76 4.95 0.91
N GLN A 331 30.16 5.56 2.02
CA GLN A 331 31.46 5.34 2.65
C GLN A 331 31.45 4.02 3.44
N SER A 332 30.54 3.88 4.40
CA SER A 332 30.43 2.64 5.17
C SER A 332 29.81 1.49 4.35
N LYS A 333 29.27 1.76 3.15
CA LYS A 333 28.49 0.81 2.31
C LYS A 333 27.39 0.10 3.12
N THR A 334 26.78 0.82 4.05
CA THR A 334 25.75 0.30 4.96
C THR A 334 24.41 0.93 4.60
N LEU A 335 23.43 0.08 4.32
CA LEU A 335 22.03 0.47 4.20
C LEU A 335 21.36 0.35 5.57
N ARG A 336 20.61 1.36 5.95
CA ARG A 336 19.66 1.34 7.07
C ARG A 336 18.25 1.43 6.54
N VAL A 337 17.36 0.59 7.06
CA VAL A 337 15.92 0.68 6.77
C VAL A 337 15.21 1.07 8.05
N ALA A 338 14.58 2.24 8.06
CA ALA A 338 13.71 2.72 9.12
C ALA A 338 12.25 2.50 8.69
N CYS A 339 11.58 1.57 9.34
CA CYS A 339 10.22 1.13 9.02
C CYS A 339 9.25 1.52 10.15
N THR A 340 8.18 2.22 9.78
CA THR A 340 7.03 2.60 10.61
C THR A 340 5.77 2.17 9.84
N GLY A 341 5.20 1.01 10.18
CA GLY A 341 4.03 0.43 9.51
C GLY A 341 4.31 -0.88 8.77
N ASP A 342 3.54 -1.15 7.72
CA ASP A 342 3.41 -2.44 7.02
C ASP A 342 4.07 -2.46 5.62
N SER A 343 4.47 -1.32 5.06
CA SER A 343 5.32 -1.26 3.86
C SER A 343 6.68 -1.95 4.11
N ARG A 344 7.15 -2.76 3.16
CA ARG A 344 8.31 -3.66 3.36
C ARG A 344 9.48 -3.39 2.43
N ALA A 345 10.71 -3.56 2.94
CA ALA A 345 11.95 -3.60 2.17
C ALA A 345 12.54 -5.02 2.13
N VAL A 346 13.03 -5.47 0.99
CA VAL A 346 13.65 -6.80 0.79
C VAL A 346 14.93 -6.68 -0.02
N LEU A 347 16.02 -7.27 0.48
CA LEU A 347 17.30 -7.42 -0.22
C LEU A 347 17.25 -8.66 -1.13
N GLY A 348 17.54 -8.47 -2.41
CA GLY A 348 17.95 -9.51 -3.33
C GLY A 348 19.48 -9.61 -3.37
N ARG A 349 20.04 -10.70 -2.86
CA ARG A 349 21.50 -10.97 -2.88
C ARG A 349 21.81 -12.26 -3.63
N ARG A 350 22.80 -12.23 -4.53
CA ARG A 350 23.17 -13.39 -5.33
C ARG A 350 24.08 -14.37 -4.59
N ASN A 351 23.63 -15.61 -4.45
CA ASN A 351 24.44 -16.74 -4.02
C ASN A 351 25.52 -17.05 -5.07
N GLN A 352 26.78 -16.90 -4.70
CA GLN A 352 27.92 -17.12 -5.61
C GLN A 352 28.21 -18.60 -5.89
N GLN A 353 27.62 -19.53 -5.12
CA GLN A 353 27.80 -20.98 -5.26
C GLN A 353 26.74 -21.61 -6.18
N THR A 354 25.47 -21.21 -6.02
CA THR A 354 24.34 -21.74 -6.81
C THR A 354 23.98 -20.86 -8.01
N GLY A 355 24.46 -19.61 -8.04
CA GLY A 355 24.06 -18.59 -9.03
C GLY A 355 22.67 -18.00 -8.83
N LYS A 356 21.89 -18.49 -7.85
CA LYS A 356 20.53 -18.03 -7.52
C LYS A 356 20.54 -16.81 -6.61
N TRP A 357 19.35 -16.27 -6.32
CA TRP A 357 19.11 -15.16 -5.42
C TRP A 357 18.52 -15.60 -4.07
N PHE A 358 18.91 -14.93 -2.99
CA PHE A 358 18.25 -14.97 -1.69
C PHE A 358 17.38 -13.72 -1.50
N ALA A 359 16.20 -13.91 -0.90
CA ALA A 359 15.26 -12.85 -0.55
C ALA A 359 15.28 -12.60 0.96
N THR A 360 16.03 -11.61 1.42
CA THR A 360 16.21 -11.31 2.84
C THR A 360 15.41 -10.07 3.23
N PRO A 361 14.35 -10.17 4.05
CA PRO A 361 13.58 -9.01 4.47
C PRO A 361 14.43 -8.08 5.36
N LEU A 362 14.39 -6.79 5.06
CA LEU A 362 15.11 -5.74 5.80
C LEU A 362 14.20 -4.96 6.77
N SER A 363 12.89 -5.17 6.68
CA SER A 363 11.90 -4.73 7.67
C SER A 363 10.93 -5.86 8.00
N GLU A 364 10.16 -5.67 9.07
CA GLU A 364 9.13 -6.59 9.56
C GLU A 364 7.85 -5.78 9.72
N ASP A 365 6.75 -6.24 9.12
CA ASP A 365 5.48 -5.51 9.02
C ASP A 365 4.87 -5.26 10.41
N GLN A 366 4.44 -4.03 10.68
CA GLN A 366 4.03 -3.59 12.02
C GLN A 366 2.51 -3.52 12.17
N THR A 367 1.81 -4.62 11.86
CA THR A 367 0.36 -4.74 12.08
C THR A 367 0.04 -5.37 13.41
N GLY A 368 -1.21 -5.27 13.88
CA GLY A 368 -1.66 -6.03 15.06
C GLY A 368 -1.83 -7.53 14.80
N SER A 369 -1.60 -7.99 13.57
CA SER A 369 -1.46 -9.42 13.23
C SER A 369 -0.05 -9.96 13.47
N ASN A 370 0.94 -9.08 13.67
CA ASN A 370 2.31 -9.45 14.05
C ASN A 370 2.39 -9.73 15.58
N PRO A 371 2.81 -10.94 16.02
CA PRO A 371 2.94 -11.26 17.45
C PRO A 371 3.88 -10.35 18.24
N ASN A 372 4.92 -9.79 17.61
CA ASN A 372 5.88 -8.90 18.27
C ASN A 372 5.23 -7.54 18.58
N GLU A 373 4.50 -6.96 17.63
CA GLU A 373 3.77 -5.71 17.84
C GLU A 373 2.50 -5.91 18.68
N GLU A 374 1.79 -7.04 18.59
CA GLU A 374 0.71 -7.35 19.53
C GLU A 374 1.24 -7.42 20.98
N ALA A 375 2.38 -8.09 21.20
CA ALA A 375 3.00 -8.16 22.51
C ALA A 375 3.44 -6.77 23.03
N ARG A 376 4.05 -5.94 22.18
CA ARG A 376 4.39 -4.54 22.50
C ARG A 376 3.16 -3.74 22.90
N MET A 377 2.13 -3.75 22.07
CA MET A 377 0.88 -3.01 22.27
C MET A 377 0.16 -3.44 23.56
N ARG A 378 0.11 -4.75 23.86
CA ARG A 378 -0.47 -5.26 25.11
C ARG A 378 0.35 -4.93 26.35
N ALA A 379 1.66 -4.72 26.23
CA ALA A 379 2.52 -4.27 27.32
C ALA A 379 2.43 -2.76 27.58
N GLU A 380 2.24 -1.94 26.53
CA GLU A 380 2.05 -0.48 26.65
C GLU A 380 0.68 -0.10 27.23
N HIS A 381 -0.35 -0.93 27.00
CA HIS A 381 -1.73 -0.70 27.45
C HIS A 381 -2.25 -1.80 28.41
N PRO A 382 -1.67 -1.94 29.62
CA PRO A 382 -1.99 -3.04 30.54
C PRO A 382 -3.44 -3.00 31.03
N GLY A 383 -4.12 -4.15 30.96
CA GLY A 383 -5.52 -4.30 31.39
C GLY A 383 -6.56 -3.95 30.31
N GLU A 384 -6.13 -3.65 29.07
CA GLU A 384 -7.04 -3.36 27.96
C GLU A 384 -7.14 -4.54 26.97
N GLU A 385 -8.24 -5.27 27.02
CA GLU A 385 -8.48 -6.46 26.18
C GLU A 385 -8.41 -6.17 24.66
N TYR A 386 -8.97 -5.03 24.24
CA TYR A 386 -9.20 -4.67 22.83
C TYR A 386 -8.19 -3.69 22.23
N VAL A 387 -6.98 -3.60 22.80
CA VAL A 387 -5.88 -2.78 22.23
C VAL A 387 -5.61 -3.21 20.80
N ILE A 388 -5.43 -4.52 20.61
CA ILE A 388 -5.50 -5.20 19.32
C ILE A 388 -6.78 -6.06 19.31
N ARG A 389 -7.56 -5.94 18.24
CA ARG A 389 -8.79 -6.71 18.01
C ARG A 389 -8.88 -7.09 16.54
N ALA A 390 -8.87 -8.40 16.24
CA ALA A 390 -8.89 -8.93 14.88
C ALA A 390 -7.81 -8.30 13.97
N GLY A 391 -6.55 -8.37 14.40
CA GLY A 391 -5.40 -7.80 13.68
C GLY A 391 -5.21 -6.29 13.82
N ARG A 392 -6.21 -5.56 14.34
CA ARG A 392 -6.27 -4.09 14.23
C ARG A 392 -6.22 -3.33 15.55
N VAL A 393 -5.54 -2.19 15.55
CA VAL A 393 -5.51 -1.21 16.66
C VAL A 393 -6.92 -0.71 16.94
N LEU A 394 -7.38 -0.93 18.17
CA LEU A 394 -8.75 -0.71 18.65
C LEU A 394 -9.85 -1.36 17.77
N GLY A 395 -9.48 -2.30 16.90
CA GLY A 395 -10.35 -2.94 15.90
C GLY A 395 -10.56 -2.16 14.60
N ASN A 396 -9.82 -1.07 14.35
CA ASN A 396 -10.05 -0.16 13.22
C ASN A 396 -8.85 -0.03 12.26
N LEU A 397 -7.66 0.33 12.78
CA LEU A 397 -6.43 0.60 11.99
C LEU A 397 -5.55 -0.67 11.90
N GLU A 398 -4.97 -0.97 10.74
CA GLU A 398 -4.05 -2.12 10.58
C GLU A 398 -2.65 -1.85 11.16
N PRO A 399 -1.93 -0.79 10.75
CA PRO A 399 -0.61 -0.50 11.30
C PRO A 399 -0.71 -0.09 12.78
N THR A 400 0.17 -0.67 13.58
CA THR A 400 0.44 -0.29 14.98
C THR A 400 1.38 0.90 15.09
N ARG A 401 2.02 1.28 13.98
CA ARG A 401 2.91 2.45 13.86
C ARG A 401 2.64 3.20 12.56
N ALA A 402 2.40 4.50 12.67
CA ALA A 402 2.10 5.39 11.54
C ALA A 402 2.42 6.85 11.90
N PHE A 403 2.69 7.67 10.89
CA PHE A 403 2.64 9.13 10.99
C PHE A 403 1.20 9.64 10.93
N GLY A 404 0.98 10.85 11.43
CA GLY A 404 -0.37 11.44 11.46
C GLY A 404 -1.24 10.65 12.43
N ASP A 405 -2.44 10.23 12.00
CA ASP A 405 -3.33 9.37 12.78
C ASP A 405 -3.60 9.90 14.20
N ALA A 406 -3.60 11.23 14.36
CA ALA A 406 -3.46 11.89 15.65
C ALA A 406 -4.67 11.62 16.57
N PHE A 407 -5.77 11.12 16.02
CA PHE A 407 -6.87 10.51 16.75
C PHE A 407 -6.43 9.43 17.75
N TYR A 408 -5.47 8.57 17.40
CA TYR A 408 -4.92 7.54 18.29
C TYR A 408 -3.87 8.07 19.28
N LYS A 409 -3.36 9.30 19.05
CA LYS A 409 -2.24 9.91 19.78
C LYS A 409 -2.66 10.98 20.77
N TRP A 410 -3.68 11.77 20.42
CA TRP A 410 -4.16 12.90 21.21
C TRP A 410 -4.85 12.47 22.50
N THR A 411 -4.64 13.24 23.56
CA THR A 411 -5.41 13.14 24.80
C THR A 411 -6.90 13.32 24.53
N ARG A 412 -7.75 12.65 25.32
CA ARG A 412 -9.21 12.74 25.20
C ARG A 412 -9.74 14.18 25.21
N GLU A 413 -9.17 15.04 26.05
CA GLU A 413 -9.49 16.47 26.12
C GLU A 413 -9.16 17.21 24.81
N THR A 414 -8.01 16.91 24.19
CA THR A 414 -7.62 17.48 22.90
C THR A 414 -8.55 17.02 21.78
N GLN A 415 -8.91 15.74 21.73
CA GLN A 415 -9.88 15.24 20.74
C GLN A 415 -11.25 15.91 20.91
N ASP A 416 -11.79 15.96 22.13
CA ASP A 416 -13.07 16.62 22.40
C ASP A 416 -13.01 18.14 22.13
N ARG A 417 -11.86 18.80 22.32
CA ARG A 417 -11.64 20.22 21.95
C ARG A 417 -11.62 20.40 20.44
N VAL A 418 -10.92 19.54 19.70
CA VAL A 418 -10.83 19.60 18.24
C VAL A 418 -12.17 19.30 17.58
N LYS A 419 -12.94 18.33 18.10
CA LYS A 419 -14.32 18.03 17.66
C LYS A 419 -15.30 19.18 17.88
N ARG A 420 -15.23 19.88 19.01
CA ARG A 420 -16.19 20.96 19.34
C ARG A 420 -15.97 22.22 18.51
N ASN A 421 -14.72 22.53 18.16
CA ASN A 421 -14.35 23.81 17.55
C ASN A 421 -14.10 23.69 16.03
N TRP A 422 -13.61 22.55 15.57
CA TRP A 422 -13.10 22.31 14.21
C TRP A 422 -13.53 20.91 13.70
N PHE A 423 -12.87 20.38 12.68
CA PHE A 423 -13.27 19.16 11.94
C PHE A 423 -12.89 17.83 12.63
N GLY A 424 -12.95 17.76 13.97
CA GLY A 424 -12.54 16.58 14.73
C GLY A 424 -13.52 15.40 14.68
N ARG A 425 -12.98 14.18 14.53
CA ARG A 425 -13.74 12.91 14.66
C ARG A 425 -14.25 12.70 16.10
N THR A 426 -15.23 11.81 16.29
CA THR A 426 -15.70 11.43 17.64
C THR A 426 -14.72 10.48 18.32
N PRO A 427 -14.23 10.76 19.55
CA PRO A 427 -13.35 9.86 20.28
C PRO A 427 -13.91 8.44 20.37
N HIS A 428 -13.06 7.43 20.16
CA HIS A 428 -13.49 6.03 20.18
C HIS A 428 -13.72 5.56 21.62
N ASN A 429 -14.78 4.78 21.86
CA ASN A 429 -15.14 4.34 23.22
C ASN A 429 -14.09 3.41 23.87
N LEU A 430 -13.19 2.83 23.07
CA LEU A 430 -12.07 2.02 23.56
C LEU A 430 -10.79 2.83 23.81
N LEU A 431 -10.75 4.12 23.45
CA LEU A 431 -9.58 4.98 23.61
C LEU A 431 -9.52 5.52 25.05
N LYS A 432 -8.70 4.87 25.88
CA LYS A 432 -8.53 5.13 27.32
C LYS A 432 -7.15 5.69 27.66
N THR A 433 -6.08 5.09 27.14
CA THR A 433 -4.68 5.39 27.48
C THR A 433 -3.82 5.78 26.25
N PRO A 434 -4.21 6.81 25.47
CA PRO A 434 -3.42 7.26 24.32
C PRO A 434 -2.02 7.77 24.75
N PRO A 435 -0.98 7.65 23.91
CA PRO A 435 -1.03 7.25 22.50
C PRO A 435 -1.08 5.73 22.27
N TYR A 436 -1.89 5.29 21.30
CA TYR A 436 -1.98 3.88 20.84
C TYR A 436 -1.19 3.59 19.56
N VAL A 437 -0.62 4.62 18.92
CA VAL A 437 0.13 4.51 17.66
C VAL A 437 1.34 5.44 17.79
N THR A 438 2.52 4.95 17.39
CA THR A 438 3.75 5.76 17.37
C THR A 438 4.26 5.92 15.94
N ALA A 439 4.97 7.00 15.65
CA ALA A 439 5.75 7.11 14.41
C ALA A 439 7.18 6.56 14.56
N GLU A 440 7.61 6.12 15.74
CA GLU A 440 8.99 5.67 15.97
C GLU A 440 9.31 4.38 15.18
N PRO A 441 10.29 4.41 14.26
CA PRO A 441 10.59 3.29 13.39
C PRO A 441 11.36 2.19 14.12
N VAL A 442 11.16 0.95 13.67
CA VAL A 442 12.18 -0.09 13.81
C VAL A 442 13.26 0.19 12.78
N VAL A 443 14.52 0.28 13.22
CA VAL A 443 15.69 0.51 12.33
C VAL A 443 16.50 -0.78 12.23
N THR A 444 16.77 -1.22 11.00
CA THR A 444 17.74 -2.28 10.70
C THR A 444 18.98 -1.70 10.05
N SER A 445 20.08 -2.46 10.05
CA SER A 445 21.36 -2.11 9.42
C SER A 445 21.90 -3.34 8.69
N THR A 446 22.23 -3.18 7.41
CA THR A 446 22.74 -4.26 6.53
C THR A 446 23.91 -3.74 5.70
N LYS A 447 25.00 -4.52 5.64
CA LYS A 447 26.14 -4.25 4.77
C LYS A 447 25.80 -4.63 3.34
N ILE A 448 25.90 -3.70 2.41
CA ILE A 448 25.66 -3.93 0.98
C ILE A 448 26.97 -4.30 0.28
N GLU A 449 26.87 -5.12 -0.76
CA GLU A 449 27.97 -5.65 -1.56
C GLU A 449 27.80 -5.25 -3.04
N PRO A 450 28.01 -3.97 -3.43
CA PRO A 450 27.79 -3.48 -4.79
C PRO A 450 28.52 -4.30 -5.87
N THR A 451 29.73 -4.77 -5.58
CA THR A 451 30.54 -5.63 -6.47
C THR A 451 29.90 -6.97 -6.82
N LYS A 452 28.86 -7.40 -6.10
CA LYS A 452 28.12 -8.65 -6.37
C LYS A 452 26.74 -8.44 -6.97
N GLY A 453 26.35 -7.19 -7.25
CA GLY A 453 25.05 -6.85 -7.84
C GLY A 453 23.86 -7.06 -6.90
N ASP A 454 24.03 -6.72 -5.61
CA ASP A 454 22.89 -6.60 -4.69
C ASP A 454 21.83 -5.64 -5.27
N PHE A 455 20.55 -5.91 -4.98
CA PHE A 455 19.47 -4.96 -5.19
C PHE A 455 18.49 -4.96 -4.01
N VAL A 456 17.78 -3.85 -3.81
CA VAL A 456 16.74 -3.75 -2.78
C VAL A 456 15.43 -3.33 -3.43
N VAL A 457 14.35 -4.04 -3.08
CA VAL A 457 12.98 -3.65 -3.43
C VAL A 457 12.33 -3.03 -2.20
N MET A 458 11.65 -1.90 -2.37
CA MET A 458 10.84 -1.22 -1.36
C MET A 458 9.44 -1.02 -1.93
N ALA A 459 8.38 -1.38 -1.19
CA ALA A 459 7.01 -1.18 -1.67
C ALA A 459 5.97 -1.06 -0.54
N THR A 460 4.84 -0.44 -0.87
CA THR A 460 3.60 -0.41 -0.07
C THR A 460 2.95 -1.79 0.03
N ASP A 461 1.98 -1.95 0.94
CA ASP A 461 1.39 -3.26 1.25
C ASP A 461 0.75 -3.92 0.01
N GLY A 462 0.24 -3.12 -0.93
CA GLY A 462 -0.38 -3.55 -2.18
C GLY A 462 0.49 -4.44 -3.08
N LEU A 463 1.83 -4.38 -2.98
CA LEU A 463 2.70 -5.36 -3.64
C LEU A 463 2.78 -6.68 -2.85
N TRP A 464 2.95 -6.58 -1.53
CA TRP A 464 3.18 -7.71 -0.63
C TRP A 464 1.90 -8.49 -0.32
N GLU A 465 0.72 -7.89 -0.51
CA GLU A 465 -0.57 -8.58 -0.59
C GLU A 465 -0.68 -9.50 -1.82
N MET A 466 0.13 -9.30 -2.86
CA MET A 466 0.08 -10.03 -4.14
C MET A 466 1.25 -10.97 -4.40
N LEU A 467 2.47 -10.66 -3.92
CA LEU A 467 3.69 -11.42 -4.18
C LEU A 467 4.48 -11.71 -2.90
N THR A 468 5.05 -12.92 -2.81
CA THR A 468 6.00 -13.28 -1.74
C THR A 468 7.36 -12.58 -1.93
N ASN A 469 8.15 -12.50 -0.86
CA ASN A 469 9.53 -11.97 -0.91
C ASN A 469 10.37 -12.72 -1.97
N GLU A 470 10.25 -14.04 -2.01
CA GLU A 470 10.92 -14.90 -2.99
C GLU A 470 10.43 -14.66 -4.43
N GLU A 471 9.12 -14.46 -4.66
CA GLU A 471 8.62 -14.12 -6.00
C GLU A 471 9.14 -12.76 -6.47
N VAL A 472 9.12 -11.74 -5.61
CA VAL A 472 9.63 -10.38 -5.93
C VAL A 472 11.12 -10.41 -6.29
N VAL A 473 11.96 -11.03 -5.46
CA VAL A 473 13.40 -11.13 -5.70
C VAL A 473 13.71 -12.05 -6.89
N GLY A 474 12.96 -13.14 -7.05
CA GLY A 474 13.08 -14.02 -8.22
C GLY A 474 12.73 -13.30 -9.53
N LEU A 475 11.68 -12.49 -9.55
CA LEU A 475 11.26 -11.68 -10.71
C LEU A 475 12.31 -10.64 -11.10
N VAL A 476 12.85 -9.89 -10.13
CA VAL A 476 13.93 -8.92 -10.42
C VAL A 476 15.21 -9.63 -10.85
N GLY A 477 15.57 -10.75 -10.21
CA GLY A 477 16.72 -11.56 -10.61
C GLY A 477 16.61 -12.11 -12.04
N GLN A 478 15.42 -12.56 -12.43
CA GLN A 478 15.12 -13.02 -13.80
C GLN A 478 15.19 -11.86 -14.82
N TRP A 479 14.68 -10.68 -14.44
CA TRP A 479 14.76 -9.48 -15.25
C TRP A 479 16.22 -9.02 -15.47
N ILE A 480 17.04 -8.98 -14.41
CA ILE A 480 18.49 -8.70 -14.49
C ILE A 480 19.16 -9.65 -15.47
N GLU A 481 18.87 -10.96 -15.41
CA GLU A 481 19.43 -11.93 -16.34
C GLU A 481 19.01 -11.71 -17.80
N GLN A 482 17.81 -11.21 -18.05
CA GLN A 482 17.33 -10.93 -19.40
C GLN A 482 17.99 -9.68 -20.00
N GLN A 483 18.10 -8.59 -19.23
CA GLN A 483 18.81 -7.38 -19.68
C GLN A 483 20.28 -7.71 -20.01
N ASN A 484 20.95 -8.48 -19.14
CA ASN A 484 22.33 -8.93 -19.35
C ASN A 484 22.53 -9.86 -20.57
N LYS A 485 21.47 -10.47 -21.09
CA LYS A 485 21.50 -11.26 -22.34
C LYS A 485 21.32 -10.34 -23.56
N ALA A 486 20.41 -9.36 -23.48
CA ALA A 486 20.21 -8.36 -24.53
C ALA A 486 21.48 -7.55 -24.81
N SER A 487 22.09 -6.94 -23.79
CA SER A 487 23.29 -6.11 -23.94
C SER A 487 24.53 -6.86 -24.46
N LYS A 488 24.55 -8.20 -24.39
CA LYS A 488 25.59 -9.04 -25.00
C LYS A 488 25.31 -9.38 -26.47
N SER A 489 24.05 -9.25 -26.90
CA SER A 489 23.61 -9.52 -28.27
C SER A 489 23.78 -8.32 -29.20
N ASP A 490 23.72 -7.09 -28.70
CA ASP A 490 23.79 -5.87 -29.53
C ASP A 490 25.17 -5.64 -30.18
N ASN A 491 26.22 -6.31 -29.69
CA ASN A 491 27.52 -6.40 -30.38
C ASN A 491 27.49 -7.33 -31.63
N SER A 492 26.33 -7.87 -32.01
CA SER A 492 26.11 -8.64 -33.24
C SER A 492 24.94 -8.04 -34.03
N SER A 493 25.22 -7.48 -35.21
CA SER A 493 24.37 -6.55 -35.96
C SER A 493 23.14 -7.16 -36.67
N THR A 494 22.59 -8.26 -36.16
CA THR A 494 21.47 -9.02 -36.77
C THR A 494 20.37 -9.47 -35.80
N ALA A 495 20.42 -9.06 -34.52
CA ALA A 495 19.54 -9.59 -33.47
C ALA A 495 18.04 -9.22 -33.57
N TRP A 496 17.65 -8.17 -34.30
CA TRP A 496 16.29 -7.60 -34.22
C TRP A 496 15.15 -8.53 -34.67
N LEU A 497 15.46 -9.58 -35.46
CA LEU A 497 14.47 -10.56 -35.94
C LEU A 497 14.27 -11.77 -35.02
N SER A 498 15.12 -12.01 -34.01
CA SER A 498 14.97 -13.18 -33.12
C SER A 498 13.99 -12.95 -31.96
N SER A 499 13.87 -11.72 -31.46
CA SER A 499 13.11 -11.42 -30.24
C SER A 499 11.58 -11.58 -30.37
N TRP A 500 11.04 -11.72 -31.58
CA TRP A 500 9.61 -11.95 -31.80
C TRP A 500 9.19 -13.42 -31.57
N PHE A 501 10.13 -14.37 -31.64
CA PHE A 501 9.82 -15.80 -31.64
C PHE A 501 10.38 -16.57 -30.43
N LYS A 502 9.58 -16.56 -29.35
CA LYS A 502 9.59 -17.56 -28.26
C LYS A 502 10.95 -17.84 -27.59
N SER A 503 11.39 -16.96 -26.70
CA SER A 503 12.21 -17.42 -25.56
C SER A 503 11.29 -18.08 -24.52
N SER A 504 11.49 -19.38 -24.26
CA SER A 504 10.86 -20.04 -23.12
C SER A 504 11.62 -19.63 -21.85
N ALA A 505 11.02 -18.76 -21.04
CA ALA A 505 11.51 -18.46 -19.70
C ALA A 505 11.73 -19.77 -18.90
N PRO A 506 12.79 -19.86 -18.07
CA PRO A 506 13.02 -21.03 -17.23
C PRO A 506 11.81 -21.27 -16.34
N SER A 507 11.40 -22.53 -16.19
CA SER A 507 10.12 -22.91 -15.55
C SER A 507 10.13 -22.84 -14.02
N THR A 508 11.03 -22.06 -13.43
CA THR A 508 11.17 -21.75 -12.00
C THR A 508 11.87 -20.41 -11.86
N LEU A 509 11.47 -19.57 -10.91
CA LEU A 509 12.20 -18.34 -10.61
C LEU A 509 13.62 -18.65 -10.08
N PRO A 510 14.63 -17.80 -10.37
CA PRO A 510 16.04 -18.01 -10.00
C PRO A 510 16.33 -17.73 -8.51
N VAL A 511 15.44 -18.12 -7.61
CA VAL A 511 15.46 -17.81 -6.16
C VAL A 511 15.59 -19.10 -5.32
N GLU A 512 16.11 -18.97 -4.10
CA GLU A 512 16.14 -20.03 -3.09
C GLU A 512 14.98 -19.87 -2.08
N LYS A 513 14.23 -20.95 -1.83
CA LYS A 513 13.07 -20.94 -0.92
C LYS A 513 13.52 -20.92 0.54
N GLY A 514 12.85 -20.10 1.38
CA GLY A 514 13.22 -19.97 2.80
C GLY A 514 14.47 -19.12 3.02
N GLY A 515 14.73 -18.16 2.13
CA GLY A 515 15.96 -17.36 2.02
C GLY A 515 16.22 -16.34 3.15
N ASN A 516 15.75 -16.61 4.36
CA ASN A 516 16.02 -15.80 5.55
C ASN A 516 17.45 -16.05 6.06
N MET A 517 18.42 -15.60 5.25
CA MET A 517 19.84 -15.55 5.61
C MET A 517 19.99 -14.70 6.88
N ASP A 518 20.54 -15.30 7.94
CA ASP A 518 20.76 -14.59 9.19
C ASP A 518 21.85 -13.51 9.05
N LYS A 519 21.99 -12.65 10.06
CA LYS A 519 23.00 -11.56 10.07
C LYS A 519 24.46 -12.06 10.09
N THR A 520 24.70 -13.37 10.07
CA THR A 520 26.01 -14.02 10.00
C THR A 520 26.26 -14.76 8.67
N GLY A 521 25.27 -14.79 7.76
CA GLY A 521 25.34 -15.49 6.49
C GLY A 521 24.91 -16.97 6.56
N ARG A 522 24.27 -17.39 7.65
CA ARG A 522 23.74 -18.76 7.81
C ARG A 522 22.31 -18.87 7.31
N ILE A 523 21.96 -20.04 6.75
CA ILE A 523 20.60 -20.39 6.33
C ILE A 523 19.90 -21.05 7.51
N ASP A 524 18.82 -20.45 8.00
CA ASP A 524 17.95 -21.01 9.05
C ASP A 524 16.99 -22.05 8.45
N SER A 525 17.48 -23.28 8.25
CA SER A 525 16.76 -24.36 7.54
C SER A 525 15.43 -24.74 8.18
N ASP A 526 15.30 -24.62 9.51
CA ASP A 526 14.12 -25.07 10.27
C ASP A 526 12.86 -24.24 9.99
N ARG A 527 13.00 -23.04 9.40
CA ARG A 527 11.85 -22.27 8.89
C ARG A 527 11.31 -22.79 7.57
N SER A 528 12.10 -23.54 6.78
CA SER A 528 11.73 -23.91 5.41
C SER A 528 10.57 -24.91 5.29
N GLU A 529 10.35 -25.76 6.31
CA GLU A 529 9.24 -26.73 6.31
C GLU A 529 7.86 -26.09 6.49
N LYS A 530 7.80 -24.89 7.09
CA LYS A 530 6.56 -24.11 7.20
C LYS A 530 6.48 -23.14 6.02
N GLY A 531 6.11 -23.69 4.87
CA GLY A 531 5.81 -22.90 3.67
C GLY A 531 4.90 -21.72 4.02
N GLY A 532 5.34 -20.51 3.67
CA GLY A 532 4.68 -19.27 4.07
C GLY A 532 3.21 -19.23 3.64
N GLU A 533 2.35 -18.64 4.47
CA GLU A 533 0.96 -18.41 4.09
C GLU A 533 0.92 -17.47 2.87
N LYS A 534 0.17 -17.87 1.84
CA LYS A 534 0.19 -17.19 0.55
C LYS A 534 -0.27 -15.73 0.66
N PRO A 535 0.30 -14.80 -0.14
CA PRO A 535 -0.20 -13.42 -0.22
C PRO A 535 -1.72 -13.40 -0.43
N ILE A 536 -2.42 -12.52 0.28
CA ILE A 536 -3.88 -12.61 0.42
C ILE A 536 -4.63 -12.52 -0.91
N ARG A 537 -4.10 -11.78 -1.90
CA ARG A 537 -4.69 -11.72 -3.24
C ARG A 537 -4.50 -13.01 -4.04
N GLN A 538 -3.37 -13.72 -3.84
CA GLN A 538 -3.21 -15.07 -4.41
C GLN A 538 -4.26 -16.06 -3.88
N GLN A 539 -4.64 -15.92 -2.60
CA GLN A 539 -5.73 -16.69 -2.01
C GLN A 539 -7.09 -16.25 -2.59
N GLN A 540 -7.36 -14.93 -2.63
CA GLN A 540 -8.62 -14.34 -3.13
C GLN A 540 -8.90 -14.71 -4.61
N TRP A 541 -7.86 -14.76 -5.45
CA TRP A 541 -7.96 -15.06 -6.87
C TRP A 541 -7.70 -16.53 -7.22
N ALA A 542 -7.53 -17.40 -6.22
CA ALA A 542 -7.22 -18.83 -6.38
C ALA A 542 -6.01 -19.12 -7.30
N VAL A 543 -4.95 -18.31 -7.20
CA VAL A 543 -3.77 -18.41 -8.07
C VAL A 543 -3.05 -19.75 -7.85
N THR A 544 -2.99 -20.57 -8.91
CA THR A 544 -2.24 -21.83 -8.87
C THR A 544 -0.73 -21.57 -8.87
N GLU A 545 0.02 -22.28 -8.04
CA GLU A 545 1.50 -22.29 -8.08
C GLU A 545 1.99 -22.95 -9.38
N LYS A 546 2.08 -22.15 -10.43
CA LYS A 546 2.74 -22.48 -11.70
C LYS A 546 3.65 -21.33 -12.06
N ASP A 547 4.97 -21.56 -11.98
CA ASP A 547 6.00 -20.57 -12.35
C ASP A 547 5.82 -20.02 -13.79
N SER A 548 5.08 -20.74 -14.65
CA SER A 548 4.67 -20.27 -15.97
C SER A 548 3.75 -19.04 -15.97
N ARG A 549 3.27 -18.56 -14.80
CA ARG A 549 2.41 -17.36 -14.67
C ARG A 549 3.15 -16.04 -14.92
N PHE A 550 4.48 -16.04 -14.88
CA PHE A 550 5.28 -14.83 -14.98
C PHE A 550 5.68 -14.46 -16.43
N VAL A 551 5.94 -13.17 -16.64
CA VAL A 551 6.40 -12.57 -17.91
C VAL A 551 7.49 -11.53 -17.63
N VAL A 552 8.44 -11.36 -18.56
CA VAL A 552 9.50 -10.36 -18.47
C VAL A 552 9.46 -9.52 -19.77
N GLU A 553 8.62 -8.47 -19.78
CA GLU A 553 8.41 -7.62 -20.97
C GLU A 553 8.70 -6.11 -20.75
N ASP A 554 8.84 -5.64 -19.50
CA ASP A 554 9.07 -4.23 -19.20
C ASP A 554 10.55 -3.84 -19.13
N LYS A 555 10.88 -2.62 -19.59
CA LYS A 555 12.21 -2.00 -19.45
C LYS A 555 12.48 -1.44 -18.04
N ASN A 556 11.45 -1.32 -17.22
CA ASN A 556 11.48 -0.83 -15.84
C ASN A 556 11.19 -2.01 -14.88
N ALA A 557 12.04 -2.23 -13.89
CA ALA A 557 11.95 -3.37 -12.97
C ALA A 557 10.80 -3.23 -11.95
N ALA A 558 10.40 -2.00 -11.61
CA ALA A 558 9.27 -1.74 -10.75
C ALA A 558 7.94 -1.97 -11.50
N THR A 559 7.84 -1.52 -12.75
CA THR A 559 6.72 -1.84 -13.66
C THR A 559 6.57 -3.35 -13.88
N HIS A 560 7.70 -4.05 -14.10
CA HIS A 560 7.77 -5.52 -14.23
C HIS A 560 7.19 -6.23 -12.99
N LEU A 561 7.48 -5.74 -11.78
CA LEU A 561 6.91 -6.29 -10.55
C LEU A 561 5.38 -6.09 -10.48
N ILE A 562 4.87 -4.89 -10.74
CA ILE A 562 3.42 -4.63 -10.73
C ILE A 562 2.70 -5.47 -11.81
N ARG A 563 3.24 -5.60 -13.02
CA ARG A 563 2.64 -6.44 -14.08
C ARG A 563 2.46 -7.88 -13.60
N ASN A 564 3.48 -8.44 -12.95
CA ASN A 564 3.47 -9.82 -12.46
C ASN A 564 2.66 -10.03 -11.17
N ALA A 565 2.47 -8.97 -10.37
CA ALA A 565 1.53 -8.95 -9.25
C ALA A 565 0.06 -9.03 -9.75
N LEU A 566 -0.27 -8.33 -10.84
CA LEU A 566 -1.62 -8.26 -11.43
C LEU A 566 -1.98 -9.40 -12.40
N GLY A 567 -1.15 -10.44 -12.52
CA GLY A 567 -1.42 -11.62 -13.35
C GLY A 567 -0.31 -12.00 -14.33
N GLY A 568 0.60 -11.07 -14.65
CA GLY A 568 1.80 -11.30 -15.46
C GLY A 568 1.49 -11.78 -16.87
N ARG A 569 1.62 -13.10 -17.09
CA ARG A 569 1.31 -13.75 -18.36
C ARG A 569 -0.19 -13.85 -18.65
N ASP A 570 -1.02 -13.82 -17.60
CA ASP A 570 -2.48 -13.74 -17.77
C ASP A 570 -2.88 -12.30 -18.12
N ARG A 571 -2.88 -12.00 -19.43
CA ARG A 571 -3.22 -10.67 -19.93
C ARG A 571 -4.70 -10.32 -19.75
N ASP A 572 -5.61 -11.30 -19.75
CA ASP A 572 -7.03 -11.04 -19.47
C ASP A 572 -7.20 -10.58 -18.01
N MET A 573 -6.49 -11.20 -17.05
CA MET A 573 -6.47 -10.79 -15.65
C MET A 573 -5.84 -9.40 -15.43
N VAL A 574 -4.68 -9.14 -16.05
CA VAL A 574 -4.00 -7.83 -15.98
C VAL A 574 -4.92 -6.72 -16.52
N CYS A 575 -5.53 -6.94 -17.69
CA CYS A 575 -6.49 -6.00 -18.28
C CYS A 575 -7.74 -5.80 -17.42
N ALA A 576 -8.28 -6.86 -16.80
CA ALA A 576 -9.45 -6.74 -15.91
C ALA A 576 -9.14 -5.89 -14.67
N LEU A 577 -8.05 -6.17 -13.94
CA LEU A 577 -7.65 -5.43 -12.74
C LEU A 577 -7.24 -3.97 -13.01
N LEU A 578 -6.79 -3.68 -14.23
CA LEU A 578 -6.49 -2.33 -14.71
C LEU A 578 -7.70 -1.59 -15.31
N THR A 579 -8.76 -2.29 -15.72
CA THR A 579 -10.01 -1.66 -16.18
C THR A 579 -10.78 -1.03 -15.01
N LEU A 580 -10.69 -1.60 -13.81
CA LEU A 580 -11.45 -1.16 -12.64
C LEU A 580 -11.15 0.31 -12.23
N PRO A 581 -12.18 1.18 -12.12
CA PRO A 581 -12.04 2.54 -11.61
C PRO A 581 -12.17 2.59 -10.09
N SER A 582 -11.61 3.65 -9.49
CA SER A 582 -11.91 4.02 -8.10
C SER A 582 -13.42 4.29 -7.93
N PRO A 583 -14.07 3.87 -6.83
CA PRO A 583 -13.50 3.16 -5.66
C PRO A 583 -13.55 1.62 -5.77
N TYR A 584 -13.97 1.06 -6.91
CA TYR A 584 -14.15 -0.39 -7.07
C TYR A 584 -12.83 -1.16 -7.13
N SER A 585 -11.79 -0.57 -7.71
CA SER A 585 -10.41 -1.09 -7.74
C SER A 585 -9.89 -1.47 -6.35
N ARG A 586 -10.18 -0.66 -5.32
CA ARG A 586 -9.75 -0.85 -3.92
C ARG A 586 -10.18 -2.19 -3.30
N ARG A 587 -11.22 -2.83 -3.86
CA ARG A 587 -11.71 -4.16 -3.44
C ARG A 587 -10.80 -5.32 -3.85
N TYR A 588 -10.00 -5.13 -4.90
CA TYR A 588 -9.21 -6.19 -5.54
C TYR A 588 -7.70 -5.93 -5.46
N ARG A 589 -7.29 -4.66 -5.41
CA ARG A 589 -5.90 -4.23 -5.25
C ARG A 589 -5.83 -2.96 -4.43
N ASP A 590 -4.76 -2.82 -3.66
CA ASP A 590 -4.44 -1.54 -3.04
C ASP A 590 -3.86 -0.54 -4.05
N ASP A 591 -3.52 0.67 -3.58
CA ASP A 591 -2.52 1.48 -4.27
C ASP A 591 -1.19 0.68 -4.32
N LEU A 592 -0.40 0.83 -5.40
CA LEU A 592 0.89 0.15 -5.50
C LEU A 592 2.00 1.14 -5.85
N THR A 593 2.94 1.29 -4.92
CA THR A 593 4.17 2.05 -5.10
C THR A 593 5.35 1.12 -4.90
N VAL A 594 6.24 1.06 -5.90
CA VAL A 594 7.38 0.14 -5.90
C VAL A 594 8.63 0.91 -6.32
N GLU A 595 9.68 0.81 -5.52
CA GLU A 595 11.04 1.24 -5.85
C GLU A 595 11.98 0.03 -5.91
N VAL A 596 12.89 -0.01 -6.90
CA VAL A 596 13.94 -1.03 -7.04
C VAL A 596 15.29 -0.35 -7.19
N ILE A 597 16.17 -0.49 -6.19
CA ILE A 597 17.49 0.14 -6.12
C ILE A 597 18.55 -0.90 -6.48
N PHE A 598 19.36 -0.63 -7.51
CA PHE A 598 20.42 -1.51 -7.99
C PHE A 598 21.80 -1.03 -7.54
N PHE A 599 22.49 -1.86 -6.76
CA PHE A 599 23.85 -1.61 -6.32
C PHE A 599 24.86 -2.20 -7.30
N GLY A 600 25.97 -1.50 -7.52
CA GLY A 600 26.95 -1.84 -8.53
C GLY A 600 28.20 -0.97 -8.46
N GLU A 601 29.22 -1.35 -9.22
CA GLU A 601 30.31 -0.45 -9.62
C GLU A 601 30.02 0.02 -11.04
N GLY A 602 30.13 1.32 -11.28
CA GLY A 602 29.71 1.97 -12.52
C GLY A 602 30.39 3.32 -12.70
N GLU A 603 30.09 4.00 -13.81
CA GLU A 603 30.79 5.24 -14.18
C GLU A 603 30.66 6.35 -13.12
N SER A 604 31.74 7.12 -12.97
CA SER A 604 31.82 8.25 -12.04
C SER A 604 31.70 9.59 -12.78
N THR A 605 30.64 9.75 -13.58
CA THR A 605 30.33 11.00 -14.29
C THR A 605 29.92 12.15 -13.36
N GLY A 606 29.62 11.84 -12.09
CA GLY A 606 29.16 12.77 -11.05
C GLY A 606 27.66 13.08 -11.09
N ALA A 607 26.98 12.69 -12.18
CA ALA A 607 25.59 13.05 -12.46
C ALA A 607 24.59 11.92 -12.10
N VAL A 608 23.31 12.29 -12.03
CA VAL A 608 22.17 11.37 -12.05
C VAL A 608 21.30 11.76 -13.25
N VAL A 609 20.94 10.79 -14.09
CA VAL A 609 20.31 11.04 -15.41
C VAL A 609 19.07 10.18 -15.56
N VAL A 610 17.98 10.75 -16.10
CA VAL A 610 16.75 10.00 -16.39
C VAL A 610 17.00 8.98 -17.50
N ASN A 611 16.69 7.72 -17.21
CA ASN A 611 16.74 6.62 -18.15
C ASN A 611 15.48 6.63 -19.02
N LEU A 612 15.54 7.36 -20.13
CA LEU A 612 14.41 7.58 -21.05
C LEU A 612 13.79 6.27 -21.60
N ASP A 613 14.58 5.20 -21.69
CA ASP A 613 14.11 3.88 -22.15
C ASP A 613 13.14 3.20 -21.17
N ALA A 614 13.24 3.53 -19.87
CA ALA A 614 12.47 2.91 -18.79
C ALA A 614 11.69 3.94 -17.94
N SER A 615 11.35 5.07 -18.57
CA SER A 615 10.60 6.18 -17.98
C SER A 615 9.43 6.61 -18.88
N ALA A 616 8.38 7.20 -18.30
CA ALA A 616 7.24 7.75 -19.04
C ALA A 616 7.65 8.98 -19.89
N PRO A 617 7.31 9.05 -21.20
CA PRO A 617 7.75 10.16 -22.07
C PRO A 617 7.22 11.56 -21.71
N THR A 618 6.15 11.64 -20.91
CA THR A 618 5.38 12.88 -20.67
C THR A 618 5.72 13.63 -19.39
N GLN A 619 6.65 13.14 -18.56
CA GLN A 619 7.07 13.84 -17.33
C GLN A 619 8.13 14.91 -17.64
N VAL A 620 7.66 16.13 -17.92
CA VAL A 620 8.49 17.32 -18.16
C VAL A 620 9.33 17.65 -16.93
N GLU A 621 10.65 17.80 -17.12
CA GLU A 621 11.64 18.14 -16.09
C GLU A 621 11.58 17.31 -14.78
N VAL A 622 11.67 15.97 -14.89
CA VAL A 622 12.08 15.14 -13.74
C VAL A 622 13.56 15.38 -13.43
N LYS A 623 13.86 16.52 -12.81
CA LYS A 623 15.19 16.88 -12.33
C LYS A 623 15.59 15.96 -11.18
N ALA A 624 16.65 15.19 -11.38
CA ALA A 624 17.22 14.34 -10.34
C ALA A 624 17.61 15.19 -9.11
N LYS A 625 17.16 14.77 -7.93
CA LYS A 625 17.26 15.54 -6.68
C LYS A 625 18.63 15.33 -6.01
N LEU A 626 19.58 16.17 -6.41
CA LEU A 626 20.83 16.46 -5.67
C LEU A 626 20.55 17.39 -4.46
#